data_AF-A0A7L3BGA8-F1
#
_entry.id   AF-A0A7L3BGA8-F1
#
_cell.length_a   1.000
_cell.length_b   1.000
_cell.length_c   1.000
_cell.angle_alpha   90.00
_cell.angle_beta   90.00
_cell.angle_gamma   90.00
#
_symmetry.space_group_name_H-M   'P 1'
#
loop_
_entity.id
_entity.type
_entity.pdbx_description
1 polymer ?
#
loop_
_entity_poly.entity_id
_entity_poly.type
_entity_poly.pdbx_seq_one_letter_code
_entity_poly.pdbx_strand_id
1 'polypeptide(L)'
;PAEIVQKVRNSQKPFFRPSIDIGVHSEELAVLMERCWAQEPAERPDFSQIKIFIRRFNKEGSTSILDNLLSRMEQYANNLEKLVEERTQAYLEEKRKAENLLYQILPHSVAEQLKRGETVRAEAFDSVTIYFSDIVGFTALSAESTPMQVVTLLNDLYTCFDAIIDNFDVYKVETIGDAYMVVSGLPVRNGKLHAREIVRMALALLEAVKTFKIRHRPNDQLRLRIGVHTG
;
A
#
# COMPACT_ATOMS: atom_id res chain seq x y z
N PRO A 1 -3.66 36.04 -5.82
CA PRO A 1 -2.83 34.79 -5.93
C PRO A 1 -3.50 33.66 -6.71
N ALA A 2 -4.72 33.24 -6.32
CA ALA A 2 -5.45 32.13 -6.98
C ALA A 2 -5.76 32.40 -8.47
N GLU A 3 -6.14 33.63 -8.81
CA GLU A 3 -6.44 34.03 -10.19
C GLU A 3 -5.21 33.96 -11.12
N ILE A 4 -4.03 34.31 -10.63
CA ILE A 4 -2.76 34.22 -11.38
C ILE A 4 -2.41 32.77 -11.66
N VAL A 5 -2.51 31.90 -10.65
CA VAL A 5 -2.26 30.47 -10.79
C VAL A 5 -3.21 29.84 -11.80
N GLN A 6 -4.49 30.25 -11.80
CA GLN A 6 -5.48 29.79 -12.76
C GLN A 6 -5.14 30.24 -14.20
N LYS A 7 -4.76 31.51 -14.40
CA LYS A 7 -4.35 32.04 -15.71
C LYS A 7 -3.12 31.34 -16.28
N VAL A 8 -2.15 30.98 -15.42
CA VAL A 8 -0.96 30.20 -15.83
C VAL A 8 -1.32 28.76 -16.19
N ARG A 9 -2.19 28.09 -15.40
CA ARG A 9 -2.63 26.70 -15.66
C ARG A 9 -3.46 26.57 -16.94
N ASN A 10 -4.28 27.56 -17.25
CA ASN A 10 -5.19 27.53 -18.40
C ASN A 10 -4.48 27.65 -19.76
N SER A 11 -3.17 27.91 -19.81
CA SER A 11 -2.34 27.98 -21.04
C SER A 11 -2.94 28.84 -22.17
N GLN A 12 -3.65 29.91 -21.83
CA GLN A 12 -4.25 30.82 -22.81
C GLN A 12 -3.15 31.56 -23.59
N LYS A 13 -3.33 31.79 -24.90
CA LYS A 13 -2.42 32.57 -25.74
C LYS A 13 -2.90 34.03 -25.84
N PRO A 14 -2.02 35.05 -25.68
CA PRO A 14 -0.60 34.94 -25.33
C PRO A 14 -0.41 34.42 -23.90
N PHE A 15 0.61 33.59 -23.68
CA PHE A 15 0.86 32.98 -22.39
C PHE A 15 1.01 34.05 -21.32
N PHE A 16 0.27 33.90 -20.21
CA PHE A 16 0.36 34.83 -19.10
C PHE A 16 1.78 34.78 -18.50
N ARG A 17 2.55 35.86 -18.69
CA ARG A 17 3.93 36.02 -18.26
C ARG A 17 4.17 37.43 -17.70
N PRO A 18 5.17 37.60 -16.83
CA PRO A 18 5.55 38.93 -16.34
C PRO A 18 5.94 39.86 -17.49
N SER A 19 5.53 41.12 -17.41
CA SER A 19 6.02 42.16 -18.32
C SER A 19 7.43 42.59 -17.88
N ILE A 20 8.38 42.62 -18.81
CA ILE A 20 9.74 43.14 -18.59
C ILE A 20 9.81 44.55 -19.15
N ASP A 21 10.28 45.50 -18.34
CA ASP A 21 10.59 46.85 -18.81
C ASP A 21 12.02 46.90 -19.35
N ILE A 22 12.15 47.07 -20.66
CA ILE A 22 13.43 47.11 -21.38
C ILE A 22 14.18 48.44 -21.10
N GLY A 23 13.49 49.47 -20.61
CA GLY A 23 14.11 50.77 -20.29
C GLY A 23 14.99 50.76 -19.03
N VAL A 24 14.85 49.76 -18.17
CA VAL A 24 15.53 49.67 -16.86
C VAL A 24 16.66 48.61 -16.86
N HIS A 25 16.69 47.74 -17.86
CA HIS A 25 17.58 46.57 -17.93
C HIS A 25 18.25 46.45 -19.30
N SER A 26 19.36 45.71 -19.40
CA SER A 26 19.96 45.41 -20.69
C SER A 26 19.07 44.45 -21.50
N GLU A 27 19.12 44.58 -22.82
CA GLU A 27 18.42 43.70 -23.76
C GLU A 27 18.83 42.22 -23.57
N GLU A 28 20.11 41.97 -23.29
CA GLU A 28 20.65 40.65 -22.98
C GLU A 28 20.01 40.02 -21.72
N LEU A 29 19.79 40.81 -20.67
CA LEU A 29 19.17 40.33 -19.43
C LEU A 29 17.67 40.06 -19.61
N ALA A 30 16.98 40.89 -20.39
CA ALA A 30 15.57 40.69 -20.73
C ALA A 30 15.37 39.35 -21.46
N VAL A 31 16.22 39.03 -22.43
CA VAL A 31 16.18 37.75 -23.14
C VAL A 31 16.41 36.56 -22.20
N LEU A 32 17.33 36.66 -21.24
CA LEU A 32 17.54 35.60 -20.25
C LEU A 32 16.28 35.39 -19.39
N MET A 33 15.67 36.48 -18.90
CA MET A 33 14.46 36.42 -18.08
C MET A 33 13.30 35.77 -18.84
N GLU A 34 13.12 36.09 -20.12
CA GLU A 34 12.10 35.46 -20.96
C GLU A 34 12.31 33.96 -21.13
N ARG A 35 13.55 33.53 -21.32
CA ARG A 35 13.91 32.11 -21.44
C ARG A 35 13.66 31.33 -20.16
N CYS A 36 13.82 31.94 -18.98
CA CYS A 36 13.57 31.29 -17.69
C CYS A 36 12.11 30.84 -17.52
N TRP A 37 11.15 31.48 -18.19
CA TRP A 37 9.74 31.10 -18.16
C TRP A 37 9.21 30.60 -19.51
N ALA A 38 10.10 30.04 -20.36
CA ALA A 38 9.72 29.38 -21.59
C ALA A 38 8.60 28.36 -21.37
N GLN A 39 7.70 28.21 -22.34
CA GLN A 39 6.56 27.30 -22.21
C GLN A 39 7.06 25.85 -22.08
N GLU A 40 8.04 25.47 -22.89
CA GLU A 40 8.67 24.15 -22.86
C GLU A 40 9.74 24.11 -21.75
N PRO A 41 9.65 23.19 -20.77
CA PRO A 41 10.64 23.09 -19.70
C PRO A 41 12.07 22.83 -20.20
N ALA A 42 12.23 22.10 -21.30
CA ALA A 42 13.54 21.78 -21.89
C ALA A 42 14.24 23.01 -22.52
N GLU A 43 13.51 24.08 -22.83
CA GLU A 43 14.07 25.32 -23.38
C GLU A 43 14.54 26.30 -22.29
N ARG A 44 14.17 26.04 -21.03
CA ARG A 44 14.56 26.86 -19.90
C ARG A 44 16.03 26.60 -19.57
N PRO A 45 16.85 27.64 -19.38
CA PRO A 45 18.24 27.47 -19.01
C PRO A 45 18.34 26.85 -17.62
N ASP A 46 19.29 25.94 -17.45
CA ASP A 46 19.62 25.42 -16.13
C ASP A 46 20.37 26.47 -15.28
N PHE A 47 20.50 26.21 -13.98
CA PHE A 47 21.19 27.13 -13.07
C PHE A 47 22.66 27.36 -13.44
N SER A 48 23.33 26.41 -14.08
CA SER A 48 24.72 26.56 -14.54
C SER A 48 24.80 27.59 -15.68
N GLN A 49 23.88 27.50 -16.64
CA GLN A 49 23.77 28.43 -17.77
C GLN A 49 23.41 29.84 -17.30
N ILE A 50 22.44 29.97 -16.37
CA ILE A 50 22.05 31.25 -15.76
C ILE A 50 23.26 31.88 -15.03
N LYS A 51 24.00 31.07 -14.26
CA LYS A 51 25.18 31.52 -13.51
C LYS A 51 26.31 32.03 -14.41
N ILE A 52 26.57 31.34 -15.53
CA ILE A 52 27.56 31.78 -16.53
C ILE A 52 27.15 33.13 -17.14
N PHE A 53 25.86 33.28 -17.48
CA PHE A 53 25.34 34.50 -18.10
C PHE A 53 25.41 35.70 -17.14
N ILE A 54 24.97 35.54 -15.89
CA ILE A 54 24.97 36.61 -14.89
C ILE A 54 26.41 37.04 -14.52
N ARG A 55 27.36 36.09 -14.47
CA ARG A 55 28.79 36.38 -14.22
C ARG A 55 29.43 37.22 -15.32
N ARG A 56 29.03 36.99 -16.58
CA ARG A 56 29.50 37.78 -17.72
C ARG A 56 29.02 39.23 -17.63
N PHE A 57 27.82 39.45 -17.10
CA PHE A 57 27.16 40.75 -17.04
C PHE A 57 27.63 41.63 -15.86
N ASN A 58 28.03 41.04 -14.72
CA ASN A 58 28.34 41.76 -13.46
C ASN A 58 29.83 42.09 -13.22
N LYS A 59 30.62 42.36 -14.26
CA LYS A 59 32.09 42.52 -14.14
C LYS A 59 32.60 43.65 -13.21
N GLU A 60 31.77 44.60 -12.74
CA GLU A 60 32.29 45.82 -12.07
C GLU A 60 31.75 46.20 -10.67
N GLY A 61 31.08 45.34 -9.88
CA GLY A 61 30.91 45.74 -8.47
C GLY A 61 30.00 44.98 -7.49
N SER A 62 29.30 43.91 -7.89
CA SER A 62 28.26 43.31 -7.05
C SER A 62 28.30 41.77 -6.97
N THR A 63 29.45 41.17 -7.30
CA THR A 63 29.64 39.70 -7.35
C THR A 63 29.26 39.01 -6.04
N SER A 64 29.60 39.58 -4.89
CA SER A 64 29.44 38.93 -3.59
C SER A 64 27.98 38.70 -3.15
N ILE A 65 27.06 39.63 -3.44
CA ILE A 65 25.66 39.55 -2.98
C ILE A 65 24.84 38.63 -3.88
N LEU A 66 24.99 38.78 -5.20
CA LEU A 66 24.30 37.96 -6.19
C LEU A 66 24.77 36.50 -6.16
N ASP A 67 26.08 36.24 -6.01
CA ASP A 67 26.58 34.87 -5.84
C ASP A 67 26.07 34.23 -4.55
N ASN A 68 25.93 35.00 -3.46
CA ASN A 68 25.32 34.51 -2.21
C ASN A 68 23.84 34.15 -2.39
N LEU A 69 23.07 34.98 -3.08
CA LEU A 69 21.65 34.73 -3.34
C LEU A 69 21.47 33.50 -4.24
N LEU A 70 22.25 33.38 -5.32
CA LEU A 70 22.23 32.22 -6.21
C LEU A 70 22.62 30.94 -5.47
N SER A 71 23.69 30.98 -4.66
CA SER A 71 24.10 29.85 -3.82
C SER A 71 23.02 29.42 -2.83
N ARG A 72 22.36 30.39 -2.17
CA ARG A 72 21.22 30.10 -1.29
C ARG A 72 20.05 29.48 -2.04
N MET A 73 19.71 29.98 -3.22
CA MET A 73 18.62 29.42 -4.04
C MET A 73 18.92 27.99 -4.49
N GLU A 74 20.16 27.71 -4.91
CA GLU A 74 20.62 26.37 -5.27
C GLU A 74 20.55 25.43 -4.05
N GLN A 75 20.99 25.91 -2.88
CA GLN A 75 20.88 25.16 -1.62
C GLN A 75 19.42 24.90 -1.23
N TYR A 76 18.52 25.87 -1.39
CA TYR A 76 17.09 25.68 -1.13
C TYR A 76 16.47 24.67 -2.10
N ALA A 77 16.81 24.71 -3.39
CA ALA A 77 16.33 23.77 -4.39
C ALA A 77 16.76 22.34 -4.05
N ASN A 78 18.05 22.13 -3.78
CA ASN A 78 18.60 20.81 -3.42
C ASN A 78 18.00 20.28 -2.10
N ASN A 79 17.84 21.15 -1.10
CA ASN A 79 17.21 20.76 0.16
C ASN A 79 15.74 20.40 -0.02
N LEU A 80 15.01 21.12 -0.89
CA LEU A 80 13.61 20.84 -1.18
C LEU A 80 13.47 19.52 -1.93
N GLU A 81 14.33 19.26 -2.92
CA GLU A 81 14.36 18.01 -3.67
C GLU A 81 14.61 16.82 -2.73
N LYS A 82 15.63 16.93 -1.86
CA LYS A 82 15.90 15.92 -0.83
C LYS A 82 14.71 15.72 0.11
N LEU A 83 14.09 16.81 0.58
CA LEU A 83 12.93 16.73 1.46
C LEU A 83 11.72 16.08 0.77
N VAL A 84 11.49 16.38 -0.51
CA VAL A 84 10.44 15.74 -1.31
C VAL A 84 10.71 14.25 -1.48
N GLU A 85 11.96 13.86 -1.75
CA GLU A 85 12.37 12.47 -1.86
C GLU A 85 12.15 11.72 -0.54
N GLU A 86 12.63 12.25 0.59
CA GLU A 86 12.45 11.68 1.93
C GLU A 86 10.96 11.51 2.28
N ARG A 87 10.15 12.54 2.00
CA ARG A 87 8.69 12.49 2.25
C ARG A 87 7.97 11.50 1.35
N THR A 88 8.38 11.41 0.09
CA THR A 88 7.82 10.45 -0.87
C THR A 88 8.12 9.03 -0.42
N GLN A 89 9.35 8.77 0.02
CA GLN A 89 9.77 7.47 0.53
C GLN A 89 8.99 7.07 1.79
N ALA A 90 8.88 7.98 2.77
CA ALA A 90 8.09 7.74 3.98
C ALA A 90 6.60 7.47 3.67
N TYR A 91 6.03 8.22 2.72
CA TYR A 91 4.66 7.99 2.25
C TYR A 91 4.51 6.60 1.60
N LEU A 92 5.44 6.19 0.75
CA LEU A 92 5.41 4.88 0.10
C LEU A 92 5.51 3.73 1.11
N GLU A 93 6.36 3.87 2.13
CA GLU A 93 6.48 2.88 3.20
C GLU A 93 5.20 2.74 4.02
N GLU A 94 4.60 3.87 4.39
CA GLU A 94 3.36 3.87 5.17
C GLU A 94 2.17 3.35 4.35
N LYS A 95 2.10 3.74 3.06
CA LYS A 95 1.14 3.19 2.10
C LYS A 95 1.27 1.67 2.01
N ARG A 96 2.50 1.14 1.88
CA ARG A 96 2.73 -0.31 1.80
C ARG A 96 2.27 -1.03 3.06
N LYS A 97 2.54 -0.49 4.25
CA LYS A 97 2.07 -1.07 5.51
C LYS A 97 0.54 -1.11 5.58
N ALA A 98 -0.11 0.00 5.21
CA ALA A 98 -1.57 0.08 5.19
C ALA A 98 -2.18 -0.92 4.19
N GLU A 99 -1.60 -1.06 3.00
CA GLU A 99 -2.06 -2.03 1.99
C GLU A 99 -1.89 -3.48 2.47
N ASN A 100 -0.74 -3.81 3.08
CA ASN A 100 -0.52 -5.16 3.63
C ASN A 100 -1.54 -5.52 4.71
N LEU A 101 -1.86 -4.58 5.61
CA LEU A 101 -2.89 -4.78 6.62
C LEU A 101 -4.28 -4.96 5.99
N LEU A 102 -4.60 -4.18 4.97
CA LEU A 102 -5.88 -4.31 4.25
C LEU A 102 -6.04 -5.70 3.63
N TYR A 103 -4.97 -6.25 3.04
CA TYR A 103 -4.98 -7.58 2.44
C TYR A 103 -5.00 -8.73 3.45
N GLN A 104 -4.65 -8.48 4.72
CA GLN A 104 -4.82 -9.46 5.79
C GLN A 104 -6.29 -9.60 6.21
N ILE A 105 -7.11 -8.57 5.99
CA ILE A 105 -8.52 -8.55 6.38
C ILE A 105 -9.41 -8.90 5.19
N LEU A 106 -9.11 -8.37 4.00
CA LEU A 106 -9.94 -8.49 2.82
C LEU A 106 -9.21 -9.21 1.67
N PRO A 107 -9.94 -9.97 0.84
CA PRO A 107 -9.36 -10.52 -0.37
C PRO A 107 -8.88 -9.40 -1.32
N HIS A 108 -7.80 -9.64 -2.07
CA HIS A 108 -7.16 -8.63 -2.92
C HIS A 108 -8.13 -7.94 -3.90
N SER A 109 -9.03 -8.70 -4.54
CA SER A 109 -10.01 -8.14 -5.48
C SER A 109 -10.95 -7.13 -4.81
N VAL A 110 -11.40 -7.43 -3.60
CA VAL A 110 -12.29 -6.58 -2.80
C VAL A 110 -11.55 -5.35 -2.30
N ALA A 111 -10.32 -5.54 -1.79
CA ALA A 111 -9.48 -4.45 -1.32
C ALA A 111 -9.17 -3.43 -2.43
N GLU A 112 -8.88 -3.88 -3.65
CA GLU A 112 -8.63 -3.02 -4.80
C GLU A 112 -9.86 -2.23 -5.26
N GLN A 113 -11.06 -2.85 -5.24
CA GLN A 113 -12.32 -2.14 -5.52
C GLN A 113 -12.57 -1.03 -4.50
N LEU A 114 -12.40 -1.31 -3.21
CA LEU A 114 -12.57 -0.33 -2.15
C LEU A 114 -11.58 0.83 -2.26
N LYS A 115 -10.32 0.54 -2.62
CA LYS A 115 -9.29 1.58 -2.86
C LYS A 115 -9.66 2.53 -4.00
N ARG A 116 -10.43 2.06 -4.99
CA ARG A 116 -10.95 2.88 -6.10
C ARG A 116 -12.22 3.64 -5.75
N GLY A 117 -12.76 3.46 -4.54
CA GLY A 117 -14.04 4.03 -4.13
C GLY A 117 -15.24 3.32 -4.76
N GLU A 118 -15.05 2.11 -5.29
CA GLU A 118 -16.12 1.32 -5.88
C GLU A 118 -16.94 0.62 -4.79
N THR A 119 -18.24 0.46 -5.03
CA THR A 119 -19.11 -0.32 -4.13
C THR A 119 -18.93 -1.81 -4.40
N VAL A 120 -18.59 -2.58 -3.37
CA VAL A 120 -18.51 -4.05 -3.45
C VAL A 120 -19.93 -4.61 -3.49
N ARG A 121 -20.32 -5.23 -4.61
CA ARG A 121 -21.62 -5.88 -4.76
C ARG A 121 -21.53 -7.34 -4.32
N ALA A 122 -22.64 -7.86 -3.78
CA ALA A 122 -22.76 -9.28 -3.55
C ALA A 122 -22.64 -10.04 -4.88
N GLU A 123 -21.78 -11.05 -4.91
CA GLU A 123 -21.53 -11.90 -6.07
C GLU A 123 -21.93 -13.34 -5.76
N ALA A 124 -22.57 -14.00 -6.73
CA ALA A 124 -22.88 -15.42 -6.66
C ALA A 124 -21.74 -16.26 -7.26
N PHE A 125 -21.41 -17.35 -6.59
CA PHE A 125 -20.40 -18.31 -7.03
C PHE A 125 -21.04 -19.69 -7.10
N ASP A 126 -21.17 -20.25 -8.30
CA ASP A 126 -21.88 -21.53 -8.55
C ASP A 126 -21.03 -22.78 -8.28
N SER A 127 -19.75 -22.62 -7.96
CA SER A 127 -18.81 -23.72 -7.82
C SER A 127 -17.80 -23.40 -6.73
N VAL A 128 -18.26 -23.55 -5.49
CA VAL A 128 -17.42 -23.39 -4.30
C VAL A 128 -17.50 -24.64 -3.43
N THR A 129 -16.43 -24.89 -2.68
CA THR A 129 -16.47 -25.88 -1.59
C THR A 129 -16.12 -25.17 -0.30
N ILE A 130 -17.00 -25.32 0.69
CA ILE A 130 -16.85 -24.76 2.02
C ILE A 130 -16.43 -25.86 2.99
N TYR A 131 -15.47 -25.54 3.82
CA TYR A 131 -14.99 -26.31 4.95
C TYR A 131 -15.40 -25.61 6.24
N PHE A 132 -15.93 -26.38 7.19
CA PHE A 132 -16.17 -25.97 8.56
C PHE A 132 -15.55 -26.98 9.51
N SER A 133 -14.93 -26.52 10.58
CA SER A 133 -14.55 -27.40 11.68
C SER A 133 -14.71 -26.76 13.04
N ASP A 134 -15.00 -27.58 14.05
CA ASP A 134 -15.08 -27.22 15.47
C ASP A 134 -14.24 -28.17 16.32
N ILE A 135 -13.86 -27.72 17.51
CA ILE A 135 -13.11 -28.54 18.47
C ILE A 135 -14.10 -29.39 19.27
N VAL A 136 -13.94 -30.71 19.19
CA VAL A 136 -14.82 -31.63 19.91
C VAL A 136 -14.61 -31.48 21.42
N GLY A 137 -15.65 -31.05 22.13
CA GLY A 137 -15.61 -30.87 23.59
C GLY A 137 -15.02 -29.53 24.03
N PHE A 138 -14.94 -28.54 23.13
CA PHE A 138 -14.41 -27.21 23.44
C PHE A 138 -15.04 -26.56 24.67
N THR A 139 -16.37 -26.65 24.82
CA THR A 139 -17.07 -26.08 25.98
C THR A 139 -16.53 -26.61 27.30
N ALA A 140 -16.34 -27.92 27.43
CA ALA A 140 -15.79 -28.54 28.64
C ALA A 140 -14.31 -28.13 28.85
N LEU A 141 -13.51 -28.18 27.78
CA LEU A 141 -12.12 -27.76 27.81
C LEU A 141 -11.97 -26.31 28.28
N SER A 142 -12.81 -25.42 27.76
CA SER A 142 -12.81 -24.00 28.09
C SER A 142 -13.29 -23.72 29.52
N ALA A 143 -14.23 -24.50 30.04
CA ALA A 143 -14.73 -24.38 31.41
C ALA A 143 -13.67 -24.79 32.45
N GLU A 144 -12.79 -25.74 32.11
CA GLU A 144 -11.70 -26.21 32.97
C GLU A 144 -10.38 -25.43 32.77
N SER A 145 -10.34 -24.48 31.84
CA SER A 145 -9.15 -23.70 31.51
C SER A 145 -9.33 -22.24 31.90
N THR A 146 -8.25 -21.56 32.26
CA THR A 146 -8.30 -20.11 32.41
C THR A 146 -8.51 -19.44 31.05
N PRO A 147 -9.14 -18.24 31.00
CA PRO A 147 -9.33 -17.53 29.74
C PRO A 147 -8.04 -17.34 28.93
N MET A 148 -6.93 -17.05 29.60
CA MET A 148 -5.64 -16.88 28.94
C MET A 148 -5.09 -18.18 28.34
N GLN A 149 -5.32 -19.32 28.99
CA GLN A 149 -4.96 -20.63 28.43
C GLN A 149 -5.80 -20.98 27.20
N VAL A 150 -7.09 -20.65 27.20
CA VAL A 150 -7.98 -20.86 26.05
C VAL A 150 -7.52 -20.01 24.86
N VAL A 151 -7.23 -18.72 25.08
CA VAL A 151 -6.71 -17.83 24.03
C VAL A 151 -5.39 -18.34 23.47
N THR A 152 -4.47 -18.77 24.35
CA THR A 152 -3.17 -19.33 23.93
C THR A 152 -3.35 -20.59 23.09
N LEU A 153 -4.24 -21.49 23.51
CA LEU A 153 -4.56 -22.71 22.77
C LEU A 153 -5.12 -22.41 21.38
N LEU A 154 -6.12 -21.53 21.28
CA LEU A 154 -6.71 -21.15 20.00
C LEU A 154 -5.67 -20.48 19.08
N ASN A 155 -4.85 -19.58 19.64
CA ASN A 155 -3.80 -18.92 18.86
C ASN A 155 -2.76 -19.90 18.32
N ASP A 156 -2.29 -20.84 19.14
CA ASP A 156 -1.35 -21.89 18.71
C ASP A 156 -1.98 -22.78 17.62
N LEU A 157 -3.24 -23.17 17.80
CA LEU A 157 -3.96 -24.01 16.85
C LEU A 157 -4.15 -23.29 15.50
N TYR A 158 -4.64 -22.06 15.52
CA TYR A 158 -4.87 -21.28 14.31
C TYR A 158 -3.58 -20.88 13.62
N THR A 159 -2.50 -20.60 14.35
CA THR A 159 -1.18 -20.38 13.75
C THR A 159 -0.71 -21.63 13.00
N CYS A 160 -0.93 -22.82 13.58
CA CYS A 160 -0.62 -24.09 12.93
C CYS A 160 -1.49 -24.30 11.68
N PHE A 161 -2.79 -24.02 11.76
CA PHE A 161 -3.71 -24.18 10.63
C PHE A 161 -3.41 -23.19 9.51
N ASP A 162 -3.20 -21.92 9.83
CA ASP A 162 -2.86 -20.86 8.89
C ASP A 162 -1.61 -21.24 8.07
N ALA A 163 -0.56 -21.73 8.73
CA ALA A 163 0.66 -22.22 8.05
C ALA A 163 0.41 -23.42 7.11
N ILE A 164 -0.61 -24.24 7.38
CA ILE A 164 -0.97 -25.38 6.53
C ILE A 164 -1.77 -24.89 5.33
N ILE A 165 -2.81 -24.07 5.56
CA ILE A 165 -3.72 -23.62 4.50
C ILE A 165 -3.03 -22.73 3.46
N ASP A 166 -1.94 -22.05 3.83
CA ASP A 166 -1.10 -21.27 2.90
C ASP A 166 -0.56 -22.08 1.70
N ASN A 167 -0.55 -23.41 1.81
CA ASN A 167 -0.11 -24.32 0.73
C ASN A 167 -1.24 -24.75 -0.21
N PHE A 168 -2.47 -24.28 0.00
CA PHE A 168 -3.65 -24.66 -0.75
C PHE A 168 -4.33 -23.44 -1.35
N ASP A 169 -5.02 -23.62 -2.48
CA ASP A 169 -5.82 -22.55 -3.08
C ASP A 169 -7.16 -22.40 -2.34
N VAL A 170 -7.09 -21.74 -1.19
CA VAL A 170 -8.21 -21.56 -0.25
C VAL A 170 -8.19 -20.16 0.36
N TYR A 171 -9.35 -19.70 0.79
CA TYR A 171 -9.55 -18.43 1.48
C TYR A 171 -10.15 -18.67 2.87
N LYS A 172 -9.47 -18.17 3.91
CA LYS A 172 -9.97 -18.19 5.29
C LYS A 172 -11.07 -17.16 5.46
N VAL A 173 -12.23 -17.61 5.96
CA VAL A 173 -13.35 -16.73 6.30
C VAL A 173 -13.27 -16.38 7.79
N GLU A 174 -13.77 -15.20 8.18
CA GLU A 174 -13.86 -14.84 9.59
C GLU A 174 -14.67 -15.87 10.39
N THR A 175 -14.17 -16.23 11.56
CA THR A 175 -14.71 -17.29 12.41
C THR A 175 -15.10 -16.75 13.77
N ILE A 176 -16.02 -17.44 14.46
CA ILE A 176 -16.50 -17.07 15.79
C ILE A 176 -16.30 -18.27 16.71
N GLY A 177 -15.60 -18.07 17.82
CA GLY A 177 -15.36 -19.11 18.84
C GLY A 177 -14.24 -20.08 18.43
N ASP A 178 -14.52 -21.38 18.52
CA ASP A 178 -13.61 -22.47 18.14
C ASP A 178 -13.83 -22.97 16.71
N ALA A 179 -14.81 -22.41 15.99
CA ALA A 179 -15.06 -22.74 14.60
C ALA A 179 -13.89 -22.27 13.71
N TYR A 180 -13.57 -23.03 12.67
CA TYR A 180 -12.62 -22.66 11.62
C TYR A 180 -13.28 -22.87 10.26
N MET A 181 -13.39 -21.80 9.47
CA MET A 181 -14.11 -21.78 8.20
C MET A 181 -13.16 -21.39 7.07
N VAL A 182 -13.13 -22.22 6.04
CA VAL A 182 -12.28 -22.02 4.86
C VAL A 182 -13.09 -22.35 3.61
N VAL A 183 -12.85 -21.61 2.53
CA VAL A 183 -13.56 -21.83 1.25
C VAL A 183 -12.58 -21.86 0.10
N SER A 184 -12.85 -22.68 -0.90
CA SER A 184 -12.13 -22.67 -2.18
C SER A 184 -13.09 -22.37 -3.32
N GLY A 185 -12.59 -21.74 -4.38
CA GLY A 185 -13.39 -21.21 -5.50
C GLY A 185 -13.88 -19.77 -5.29
N LEU A 186 -13.52 -19.14 -4.17
CA LEU A 186 -13.71 -17.72 -3.91
C LEU A 186 -12.45 -17.11 -3.25
N PRO A 187 -12.18 -15.80 -3.44
CA PRO A 187 -12.88 -14.89 -4.35
C PRO A 187 -12.57 -15.15 -5.84
N VAL A 188 -11.53 -15.94 -6.12
CA VAL A 188 -11.13 -16.31 -7.48
C VAL A 188 -11.69 -17.70 -7.80
N ARG A 189 -12.47 -17.81 -8.86
CA ARG A 189 -13.01 -19.09 -9.33
C ARG A 189 -11.87 -19.97 -9.83
N ASN A 190 -11.78 -21.20 -9.33
CA ASN A 190 -10.76 -22.18 -9.74
C ASN A 190 -11.35 -23.39 -10.49
N GLY A 191 -12.53 -23.22 -11.09
CA GLY A 191 -13.17 -24.23 -11.93
C GLY A 191 -13.69 -25.41 -11.11
N LYS A 192 -13.14 -26.61 -11.31
CA LYS A 192 -13.52 -27.84 -10.60
C LYS A 192 -12.51 -28.23 -9.50
N LEU A 193 -11.54 -27.36 -9.22
CA LEU A 193 -10.46 -27.65 -8.29
C LEU A 193 -10.86 -27.43 -6.82
N HIS A 194 -11.83 -26.57 -6.55
CA HIS A 194 -12.27 -26.19 -5.19
C HIS A 194 -12.46 -27.38 -4.24
N ALA A 195 -13.18 -28.42 -4.67
CA ALA A 195 -13.43 -29.60 -3.85
C ALA A 195 -12.14 -30.37 -3.52
N ARG A 196 -11.22 -30.48 -4.50
CA ARG A 196 -9.93 -31.14 -4.32
C ARG A 196 -9.06 -30.38 -3.32
N GLU A 197 -8.99 -29.07 -3.44
CA GLU A 197 -8.19 -28.22 -2.54
C GLU A 197 -8.68 -28.36 -1.09
N ILE A 198 -9.99 -28.24 -0.87
CA ILE A 198 -10.59 -28.37 0.47
C ILE A 198 -10.37 -29.76 1.07
N VAL A 199 -10.57 -30.83 0.30
CA VAL A 199 -10.40 -32.20 0.85
C VAL A 199 -8.93 -32.49 1.18
N ARG A 200 -7.99 -32.05 0.35
CA ARG A 200 -6.55 -32.21 0.64
C ARG A 200 -6.12 -31.40 1.85
N MET A 201 -6.61 -30.16 1.96
CA MET A 201 -6.39 -29.30 3.12
C MET A 201 -6.96 -29.96 4.40
N ALA A 202 -8.19 -30.46 4.35
CA ALA A 202 -8.83 -31.12 5.50
C ALA A 202 -8.03 -32.32 6.01
N LEU A 203 -7.48 -33.15 5.10
CA LEU A 203 -6.60 -34.25 5.47
C LEU A 203 -5.30 -33.77 6.11
N ALA A 204 -4.68 -32.70 5.58
CA ALA A 204 -3.47 -32.13 6.15
C ALA A 204 -3.70 -31.56 7.57
N LEU A 205 -4.84 -30.88 7.78
CA LEU A 205 -5.25 -30.38 9.10
C LEU A 205 -5.48 -31.53 10.09
N LEU A 206 -6.13 -32.62 9.67
CA LEU A 206 -6.33 -33.80 10.51
C LEU A 206 -5.01 -34.43 10.95
N GLU A 207 -4.03 -34.55 10.06
CA GLU A 207 -2.71 -35.08 10.42
C GLU A 207 -1.98 -34.16 11.40
N ALA A 208 -2.03 -32.85 11.19
CA ALA A 208 -1.41 -31.88 12.09
C ALA A 208 -2.00 -31.94 13.51
N VAL A 209 -3.34 -32.03 13.62
CA VAL A 209 -4.04 -32.14 14.90
C VAL A 209 -3.62 -33.37 15.70
N LYS A 210 -3.28 -34.49 15.06
CA LYS A 210 -2.79 -35.69 15.77
C LYS A 210 -1.50 -35.43 16.54
N THR A 211 -0.64 -34.56 16.04
CA THR A 211 0.64 -34.21 16.68
C THR A 211 0.56 -32.95 17.54
N PHE A 212 -0.54 -32.22 17.48
CA PHE A 212 -0.73 -30.98 18.22
C PHE A 212 -0.87 -31.25 19.72
N LYS A 213 -0.10 -30.51 20.53
CA LYS A 213 -0.11 -30.62 21.99
C LYS A 213 -0.69 -29.38 22.65
N ILE A 214 -1.62 -29.59 23.58
CA ILE A 214 -2.20 -28.53 24.39
C ILE A 214 -1.20 -28.19 25.51
N ARG A 215 -0.63 -26.97 25.51
CA ARG A 215 0.45 -26.58 26.44
C ARG A 215 0.11 -26.80 27.92
N HIS A 216 -1.10 -26.43 28.33
CA HIS A 216 -1.56 -26.56 29.72
C HIS A 216 -2.18 -27.93 30.04
N ARG A 217 -2.40 -28.78 29.03
CA ARG A 217 -2.99 -30.14 29.17
C ARG A 217 -2.29 -31.12 28.21
N PRO A 218 -1.01 -31.44 28.43
CA PRO A 218 -0.20 -32.17 27.46
C PRO A 218 -0.62 -33.63 27.22
N ASN A 219 -1.44 -34.19 28.11
CA ASN A 219 -1.98 -35.54 28.00
C ASN A 219 -3.31 -35.61 27.24
N ASP A 220 -3.94 -34.45 26.98
CA ASP A 220 -5.21 -34.38 26.28
C ASP A 220 -4.96 -34.27 24.78
N GLN A 221 -5.58 -35.15 24.00
CA GLN A 221 -5.53 -35.11 22.55
C GLN A 221 -6.64 -34.21 22.01
N LEU A 222 -6.27 -33.19 21.25
CA LEU A 222 -7.25 -32.37 20.54
C LEU A 222 -7.95 -33.21 19.47
N ARG A 223 -9.28 -33.09 19.37
CA ARG A 223 -10.08 -33.73 18.33
C ARG A 223 -10.83 -32.68 17.55
N LEU A 224 -10.76 -32.79 16.23
CA LEU A 224 -11.43 -31.91 15.30
C LEU A 224 -12.62 -32.63 14.67
N ARG A 225 -13.76 -31.96 14.58
CA ARG A 225 -14.88 -32.39 13.75
C ARG A 225 -14.89 -31.52 12.50
N ILE A 226 -15.07 -32.15 11.34
CA ILE A 226 -14.98 -31.49 10.04
C ILE A 226 -16.28 -31.73 9.27
N GLY A 227 -16.84 -30.66 8.71
CA GLY A 227 -17.92 -30.66 7.74
C GLY A 227 -17.46 -30.02 6.43
N VAL A 228 -17.84 -30.62 5.31
CA VAL A 228 -17.55 -30.09 3.98
C VAL A 228 -18.83 -30.09 3.15
N HIS A 229 -19.06 -29.01 2.43
CA HIS A 229 -20.19 -28.88 1.51
C HIS A 229 -19.73 -28.23 0.20
N THR A 230 -20.32 -28.64 -0.91
CA THR A 230 -20.03 -28.08 -2.25
C THR A 230 -21.34 -27.67 -2.89
N GLY A 231 -21.37 -26.46 -3.46
CA GLY A 231 -22.55 -25.86 -4.08
C GLY A 231 -22.27 -24.47 -4.60
#